data_AF-A0AAX6NJ30-F1
#
_entry.id   AF-A0AAX6NJ30-F1
#
_cell.length_a   1.000
_cell.length_b   1.000
_cell.length_c   1.000
_cell.angle_alpha   90.00
_cell.angle_beta   90.00
_cell.angle_gamma   90.00
#
_symmetry.space_group_name_H-M   'P 1'
#
loop_
_entity.id
_entity.type
_entity.pdbx_description
1 polymer ?
#
loop_
_entity_poly.entity_id
_entity_poly.type
_entity_poly.pdbx_seq_one_letter_code
_entity_poly.pdbx_strand_id
1 'polypeptide(L)' 'LRTAPGNGVAVVNGDGTFSYQPNLNFNGTDQFTVLVSDGQGGTAVSTVTVIVTPVNDAPTVPNYTFSTQEDS' A
#
# COMPACT_ATOMS: atom_id res chain seq x y z
N LEU A 1 11.52 1.49 -12.37
CA LEU A 1 10.38 2.33 -11.91
C LEU A 1 10.46 3.69 -12.60
N ARG A 2 9.35 4.25 -13.09
CA ARG A 2 9.31 5.57 -13.76
C ARG A 2 8.61 6.61 -12.89
N THR A 3 7.41 6.34 -12.39
CA THR A 3 6.73 7.16 -11.37
C THR A 3 6.40 6.29 -10.17
N ALA A 4 6.65 6.83 -8.97
CA ALA A 4 6.34 6.13 -7.73
C ALA A 4 4.82 6.13 -7.44
N PRO A 5 4.31 5.11 -6.73
CA PRO A 5 2.97 5.13 -6.18
C PRO A 5 2.79 6.23 -5.12
N GLY A 6 1.55 6.67 -4.90
CA GLY A 6 1.23 7.69 -3.90
C GLY A 6 0.99 7.12 -2.51
N ASN A 7 0.59 5.85 -2.42
CA ASN A 7 0.08 5.21 -1.20
C ASN A 7 0.79 3.88 -0.89
N GLY A 8 2.04 3.74 -1.32
CA GLY A 8 2.86 2.59 -1.04
C GLY A 8 4.29 2.76 -1.56
N VAL A 9 5.02 1.66 -1.57
CA VAL A 9 6.37 1.55 -2.13
C VAL A 9 6.36 0.45 -3.19
N ALA A 10 6.72 0.81 -4.41
CA ALA A 10 6.92 -0.14 -5.51
C ALA A 10 8.41 -0.33 -5.79
N VAL A 11 8.84 -1.58 -5.93
CA VAL A 11 10.18 -1.95 -6.39
C VAL A 11 10.04 -2.71 -7.71
N VAL A 12 10.78 -2.29 -8.74
CA VAL A 12 10.79 -2.93 -10.07
C VAL A 12 12.18 -3.52 -10.29
N ASN A 13 12.25 -4.82 -10.46
CA ASN A 13 13.48 -5.57 -10.63
C ASN A 13 13.89 -5.63 -12.11
N GLY A 14 15.18 -5.91 -12.35
CA GLY A 14 15.73 -6.01 -13.71
C GLY A 14 15.23 -7.22 -14.50
N ASP A 15 14.67 -8.23 -13.83
CA ASP A 15 14.05 -9.42 -14.43
C ASP A 15 12.59 -9.19 -14.86
N GLY A 16 12.07 -7.97 -14.69
CA GLY A 16 10.70 -7.60 -15.02
C GLY A 16 9.67 -7.88 -13.92
N THR A 17 10.07 -8.50 -12.81
CA THR A 17 9.21 -8.64 -11.63
C THR A 17 9.09 -7.32 -10.86
N PHE A 18 8.03 -7.19 -10.08
CA PHE A 18 7.86 -6.06 -9.18
C PHE A 18 7.19 -6.48 -7.88
N SER A 19 7.49 -5.76 -6.80
CA SER A 19 6.82 -5.87 -5.51
C SER A 19 6.16 -4.55 -5.15
N TYR A 20 5.03 -4.63 -4.44
CA TYR A 20 4.31 -3.46 -3.95
C TYR A 20 3.96 -3.66 -2.47
N GLN A 21 4.29 -2.68 -1.65
CA GLN A 21 3.93 -2.64 -0.24
C GLN A 21 3.07 -1.39 0.02
N PRO A 22 1.77 -1.53 0.37
CA PRO A 22 0.93 -0.39 0.69
C PRO A 22 1.39 0.29 1.99
N ASN A 23 1.08 1.59 2.11
CA ASN A 23 1.22 2.31 3.37
C ASN A 23 0.31 1.69 4.44
N LEU A 24 0.71 1.78 5.71
CA LEU A 24 -0.09 1.29 6.83
C LEU A 24 -1.50 1.91 6.79
N ASN A 25 -2.52 1.07 6.98
CA ASN A 25 -3.95 1.45 6.95
C ASN A 25 -4.44 2.07 5.64
N PHE A 26 -3.67 2.01 4.55
CA PHE A 26 -4.17 2.42 3.25
C PHE A 26 -5.08 1.35 2.66
N ASN A 27 -6.25 1.76 2.19
CA ASN A 27 -7.16 0.98 1.37
C ASN A 27 -7.63 1.83 0.20
N GLY A 28 -7.75 1.23 -0.98
CA GLY A 28 -8.16 1.91 -2.19
C GLY A 28 -7.25 1.60 -3.38
N THR A 29 -7.37 2.43 -4.41
CA THR A 29 -6.61 2.26 -5.65
C THR A 29 -5.35 3.12 -5.61
N ASP A 30 -4.22 2.52 -5.97
CA ASP A 30 -2.95 3.21 -6.20
C ASP A 30 -2.40 2.89 -7.57
N GLN A 31 -1.51 3.75 -8.08
CA GLN A 31 -0.94 3.62 -9.41
C GLN A 31 0.52 4.03 -9.45
N PHE A 32 1.31 3.27 -10.19
CA PHE A 32 2.70 3.61 -10.51
C PHE A 32 2.99 3.26 -11.97
N THR A 33 4.04 3.85 -12.55
CA THR A 33 4.43 3.54 -13.93
C THR A 33 5.79 2.89 -14.01
N VAL A 34 5.94 1.99 -14.99
CA VAL A 34 7.19 1.29 -15.29
C VAL A 34 7.63 1.61 -16.71
N LEU A 35 8.96 1.68 -16.91
CA LEU A 35 9.57 1.71 -18.23
C LEU A 35 9.88 0.27 -18.62
N VAL A 36 9.28 -0.21 -19.71
CA VAL A 36 9.54 -1.53 -20.28
C VAL A 36 10.44 -1.37 -21.49
N SER A 37 11.43 -2.25 -21.64
CA SER A 37 12.30 -2.31 -22.83
C SER A 37 12.09 -3.62 -23.58
N ASP A 38 12.18 -3.57 -24.91
CA ASP A 38 12.15 -4.75 -25.78
C ASP A 38 13.53 -5.40 -25.99
N GLY A 39 14.58 -4.88 -25.33
CA GLY A 39 15.96 -5.36 -25.47
C GLY A 39 16.63 -5.01 -26.82
N GLN A 40 15.92 -4.32 -27.72
CA GLN A 40 16.36 -3.96 -29.07
C GLN A 40 16.39 -2.43 -29.28
N GLY A 41 16.28 -1.66 -28.19
CA GLY A 41 16.34 -0.20 -28.20
C GLY A 41 14.96 0.47 -28.15
N GLY A 42 13.87 -0.28 -28.26
CA GLY A 42 12.52 0.20 -28.02
C GLY A 42 12.20 0.24 -26.53
N THR A 43 11.42 1.25 -26.13
CA THR A 43 10.88 1.34 -24.77
C THR A 43 9.45 1.88 -24.76
N ALA A 44 8.68 1.49 -23.74
CA ALA A 44 7.31 1.94 -23.52
C ALA A 44 7.04 2.24 -22.03
N VAL A 45 6.11 3.15 -21.74
CA VAL A 45 5.55 3.30 -20.39
C VAL A 45 4.39 2.33 -20.24
N SER A 46 4.34 1.61 -19.12
CA SER A 46 3.14 0.89 -18.69
C SER A 46 2.66 1.42 -17.33
N THR A 47 1.35 1.55 -17.18
CA THR A 47 0.69 1.91 -15.91
C THR A 47 0.30 0.65 -15.17
N VAL A 48 0.73 0.53 -13.93
CA VAL A 48 0.33 -0.55 -13.01
C VAL A 48 -0.68 0.00 -12.03
N THR A 49 -1.87 -0.59 -12.01
CA THR A 49 -2.94 -0.27 -11.05
C THR A 49 -2.99 -1.33 -9.97
N VAL A 50 -2.91 -0.91 -8.71
CA VAL A 50 -3.00 -1.76 -7.53
C VAL A 50 -4.29 -1.43 -6.78
N ILE A 51 -5.06 -2.46 -6.43
CA ILE A 51 -6.28 -2.33 -5.62
C ILE A 51 -5.98 -2.96 -4.26
N VAL A 52 -5.91 -2.13 -3.22
CA VAL A 52 -5.68 -2.54 -1.84
C VAL A 52 -7.03 -2.69 -1.15
N THR A 53 -7.46 -3.93 -0.95
CA THR A 53 -8.70 -4.25 -0.25
C THR A 53 -8.49 -4.14 1.27
N PRO A 54 -9.39 -3.45 2.00
CA PRO A 54 -9.31 -3.41 3.45
C PRO A 54 -9.48 -4.82 4.03
N VAL A 55 -8.72 -5.12 5.07
CA VAL A 55 -8.92 -6.29 5.92
C VAL A 55 -9.60 -5.81 7.19
N ASN A 56 -10.64 -6.52 7.64
CA ASN A 56 -11.33 -6.14 8.86
C ASN A 56 -10.46 -6.41 10.09
N ASP A 57 -10.04 -5.36 10.79
CA ASP A 57 -9.30 -5.46 12.04
C ASP A 57 -10.22 -5.85 13.20
N ALA A 58 -9.67 -6.61 14.17
CA ALA A 58 -10.40 -6.95 15.38
C ALA A 58 -10.59 -5.69 16.26
N PRO A 59 -11.74 -5.55 16.95
CA PRO A 59 -11.94 -4.43 17.87
C PRO A 59 -10.92 -4.48 19.01
N THR A 60 -10.26 -3.36 19.30
CA THR A 60 -9.40 -3.19 20.46
C THR A 60 -10.17 -2.56 21.61
N VAL A 61 -10.24 -3.24 22.77
CA VAL A 61 -10.89 -2.73 23.99
C VAL A 61 -9.79 -2.37 25.01
N PRO A 62 -9.65 -1.10 25.44
CA PRO A 62 -8.74 -0.74 26.52
C PRO A 62 -9.28 -1.18 27.89
N ASN A 63 -8.40 -1.29 28.88
CA ASN A 63 -8.83 -1.54 30.26
C ASN A 63 -9.52 -0.28 30.81
N TYR A 64 -10.74 -0.44 31.33
CA TYR A 64 -11.45 0.64 32.00
C TYR A 64 -11.49 0.38 33.51
N THR A 65 -11.08 1.38 34.28
CA THR A 65 -11.26 1.42 35.73
C THR A 65 -12.21 2.54 36.07
N PHE A 66 -13.29 2.23 36.78
CA PHE A 66 -14.22 3.22 37.30
C PHE A 66 -14.27 3.08 38.81
N SER A 67 -14.24 4.21 39.51
CA SER A 67 -14.53 4.30 40.94
C SER A 67 -15.64 5.33 41.12
N THR A 68 -16.64 4.98 41.90
CA THR A 68 -17.66 5.92 42.37
C THR A 68 -17.36 6.23 43.84
N GLN A 69 -17.69 7.44 44.30
CA GLN A 69 -17.70 7.68 45.76
C GLN A 69 -18.81 6.84 46.36
N GLU A 70 -18.50 6.15 47.46
CA GLU A 70 -19.46 5.36 48.23
C GLU A 70 -20.51 6.28 48.89
N ASP A 71 -20.15 7.52 49.22
CA ASP A 71 -20.95 8.37 50.09
C ASP A 71 -20.97 9.85 49.64
N SER A 72 -22.06 10.56 49.99
CA SER A 72 -22.44 11.91 49.52
C SER A 72 -22.55 12.93 50.64
#